data_AF-A0A9D7JEG4-F1
#
_entry.id   AF-A0A9D7JEG4-F1
#
_cell.length_a   1.000
_cell.length_b   1.000
_cell.length_c   1.000
_cell.angle_alpha   90.00
_cell.angle_beta   90.00
_cell.angle_gamma   90.00
#
_symmetry.space_group_name_H-M   'P 1'
#
loop_
_entity.id
_entity.type
_entity.pdbx_description
1 polymer ?
#
loop_
_entity_poly.entity_id
_entity_poly.type
_entity_poly.pdbx_seq_one_letter_code
_entity_poly.pdbx_strand_id
1 'polypeptide(L)'
;MSEPTLSRPLPGRTLPGRTVQILAIGFALLWSLAPVYWMLSTSLKTELEATRLNPTLWPEAPTLDNYFGLSGKSLPFFDFFLNSVVSCLTTAVISVTIATPAAYALSRAKFKLRGTVSYAILIFRMLPMIVLLAPLYLLLLNARLLDSSFGLIVGFTTFGLPFAVWMMKSFIDAVPIEVEEAARVDGYRRWQVPFIKSSCH
;
A
#
# COMPACT_ATOMS: atom_id res chain seq x y z
N MET A 1 -14.23 44.75 39.59
CA MET A 1 -14.15 43.33 39.94
C MET A 1 -13.57 42.63 38.71
N SER A 2 -12.24 42.52 38.66
CA SER A 2 -11.47 42.06 37.49
C SER A 2 -10.73 40.79 37.87
N GLU A 3 -11.07 39.66 37.23
CA GLU A 3 -10.35 38.41 37.45
C GLU A 3 -8.93 38.46 36.84
N PRO A 4 -7.92 37.90 37.51
CA PRO A 4 -6.57 37.85 36.98
C PRO A 4 -6.45 36.71 35.95
N THR A 5 -5.99 37.06 34.76
CA THR A 5 -5.64 36.12 33.68
C THR A 5 -4.42 35.29 34.07
N LEU A 6 -4.64 34.02 34.40
CA LEU A 6 -3.58 33.03 34.62
C LEU A 6 -2.86 32.71 33.30
N SER A 7 -1.72 33.35 33.06
CA SER A 7 -0.79 32.96 32.00
C SER A 7 -0.15 31.60 32.35
N ARG A 8 -0.59 30.52 31.70
CA ARG A 8 0.07 29.21 31.79
C ARG A 8 1.44 29.28 31.10
N PRO A 9 2.55 28.93 31.77
CA PRO A 9 3.84 28.81 31.10
C PRO A 9 3.79 27.65 30.10
N LEU A 10 4.13 27.92 28.84
CA LEU A 10 4.27 26.89 27.80
C LEU A 10 5.40 25.94 28.22
N PRO A 11 5.23 24.60 28.08
CA PRO A 11 6.27 23.64 28.43
C PRO A 11 7.51 23.92 27.58
N GLY A 12 8.61 24.30 28.25
CA GLY A 12 9.89 24.55 27.61
C GLY A 12 10.35 23.30 26.87
N ARG A 13 10.58 23.42 25.56
CA ARG A 13 11.17 22.36 24.73
C ARG A 13 12.58 22.07 25.25
N THR A 14 12.74 21.00 26.02
CA THR A 14 14.06 20.56 26.49
C THR A 14 14.89 20.10 25.28
N LEU A 15 15.95 20.84 24.97
CA LEU A 15 16.97 20.58 23.95
C LEU A 15 17.49 19.11 23.87
N PRO A 16 17.68 18.34 24.98
CA PRO A 16 18.13 16.94 24.88
C PRO A 16 17.17 16.02 24.11
N GLY A 17 15.87 16.33 24.07
CA GLY A 17 14.90 15.53 23.31
C GLY A 17 15.12 15.62 21.80
N ARG A 18 15.59 16.76 21.29
CA ARG A 18 15.83 16.96 19.85
C ARG A 18 17.09 16.21 19.38
N THR A 19 18.15 16.20 20.18
CA THR A 19 19.38 15.46 19.85
C THR A 19 19.13 13.96 19.85
N VAL A 20 18.43 13.43 20.86
CA VAL A 20 18.03 12.02 20.90
C VAL A 20 17.13 11.67 19.72
N GLN A 21 16.19 12.53 19.36
CA GLN A 21 15.34 12.34 18.19
C GLN A 21 16.14 12.30 16.89
N ILE A 22 17.11 13.21 16.69
CA ILE A 22 17.97 13.22 15.49
C ILE A 22 18.82 11.95 15.41
N LEU A 23 19.41 11.52 16.54
CA LEU A 23 20.20 10.29 16.58
C LEU A 23 19.33 9.06 16.28
N ALA A 24 18.13 9.01 16.83
CA ALA A 24 17.17 7.93 16.55
C ALA A 24 16.76 7.89 15.08
N ILE A 25 16.48 9.05 14.46
CA ILE A 25 16.18 9.16 13.03
C ILE A 25 17.40 8.74 12.19
N GLY A 26 18.60 9.20 12.55
CA GLY A 26 19.84 8.85 11.85
C GLY A 26 20.11 7.35 11.89
N PHE A 27 19.96 6.72 13.05
CA PHE A 27 20.08 5.27 13.21
C PHE A 27 19.02 4.52 12.39
N ALA A 28 17.75 4.93 12.47
CA ALA A 28 16.67 4.32 11.71
C ALA A 28 16.90 4.41 10.19
N LEU A 29 17.37 5.57 9.71
CA LEU A 29 17.75 5.75 8.31
C LEU A 29 18.88 4.81 7.91
N LEU A 30 19.97 4.79 8.66
CA LEU A 30 21.12 3.92 8.36
C LEU A 30 20.72 2.44 8.34
N TRP A 31 19.94 2.00 9.33
CA TRP A 31 19.43 0.64 9.41
C TRP A 31 18.51 0.30 8.23
N SER A 32 17.63 1.20 7.83
CA SER A 32 16.70 1.00 6.71
C SER A 32 17.39 1.02 5.33
N LEU A 33 18.47 1.80 5.19
CA LEU A 33 19.21 1.95 3.94
C LEU A 33 20.31 0.89 3.78
N ALA A 34 20.76 0.25 4.86
CA ALA A 34 21.75 -0.81 4.81
C ALA A 34 21.42 -1.95 3.80
N PRO A 35 20.21 -2.55 3.78
CA PRO A 35 19.88 -3.56 2.77
C PRO A 35 19.80 -2.99 1.36
N VAL A 36 19.37 -1.74 1.19
CA VAL A 36 19.32 -1.08 -0.13
C VAL A 36 20.73 -0.87 -0.67
N TYR A 37 21.64 -0.40 0.18
CA TYR A 37 23.07 -0.32 -0.11
C TYR A 37 23.63 -1.69 -0.51
N TRP A 38 23.29 -2.73 0.26
CA TRP A 38 23.72 -4.10 -0.04
C TRP A 38 23.26 -4.57 -1.42
N MET A 39 21.99 -4.31 -1.78
CA MET A 39 21.45 -4.62 -3.10
C MET A 39 22.17 -3.88 -4.23
N LEU A 40 22.44 -2.57 -4.06
CA LEU A 40 23.16 -1.76 -5.05
C LEU A 40 24.63 -2.17 -5.20
N SER A 41 25.29 -2.47 -4.08
CA SER A 41 26.66 -3.00 -4.08
C SER A 41 26.70 -4.33 -4.83
N THR A 42 25.74 -5.23 -4.55
CA THR A 42 25.67 -6.54 -5.20
C THR A 42 25.33 -6.46 -6.68
N SER A 43 24.50 -5.50 -7.13
CA SER A 43 24.16 -5.36 -8.55
C SER A 43 25.33 -4.93 -9.43
N LEU A 44 26.37 -4.33 -8.84
CA LEU A 44 27.60 -3.93 -9.51
C LEU A 44 28.71 -4.99 -9.42
N LYS A 45 28.50 -6.08 -8.67
CA LYS A 45 29.47 -7.16 -8.55
C LYS A 45 29.35 -8.15 -9.70
N THR A 46 30.45 -8.81 -10.02
CA THR A 46 30.42 -9.98 -10.90
C THR A 46 29.61 -11.13 -10.26
N GLU A 47 29.03 -12.01 -11.08
CA GLU A 47 28.23 -13.15 -10.60
C GLU A 47 29.03 -14.08 -9.65
N LEU A 48 30.33 -14.24 -9.94
CA LEU A 48 31.29 -14.96 -9.11
C LEU A 48 31.62 -14.26 -7.80
N GLU A 49 31.49 -12.93 -7.71
CA GLU A 49 31.71 -12.18 -6.46
C GLU A 49 30.43 -12.11 -5.62
N ALA A 50 29.27 -11.99 -6.26
CA ALA A 50 27.97 -11.93 -5.61
C ALA A 50 27.58 -13.23 -4.87
N THR A 51 28.09 -14.38 -5.34
CA THR A 51 27.77 -15.72 -4.81
C THR A 51 28.84 -16.29 -3.88
N ARG A 52 29.92 -15.55 -3.58
CA ARG A 52 30.98 -15.99 -2.68
C ARG A 52 30.49 -16.16 -1.24
N LEU A 53 31.07 -17.13 -0.54
CA LEU A 53 30.79 -17.41 0.88
C LEU A 53 31.21 -16.24 1.81
N ASN A 54 32.21 -15.46 1.39
CA ASN A 54 32.70 -14.28 2.11
C ASN A 54 32.20 -13.00 1.42
N PRO A 55 31.06 -12.44 1.86
CA PRO A 55 30.49 -11.23 1.28
C PRO A 55 31.41 -10.01 1.43
N THR A 56 31.78 -9.38 0.31
CA THR A 56 32.48 -8.09 0.29
C THR A 56 31.50 -6.93 0.54
N LEU A 57 31.88 -5.89 1.28
CA LEU A 57 31.01 -4.72 1.47
C LEU A 57 31.01 -3.79 0.24
N TRP A 58 32.15 -3.74 -0.45
CA TRP A 58 32.39 -2.93 -1.64
C TRP A 58 32.71 -3.86 -2.82
N PRO A 59 32.25 -3.54 -4.04
CA PRO A 59 32.59 -4.33 -5.23
C PRO A 59 34.09 -4.23 -5.50
N GLU A 60 34.78 -5.37 -5.58
CA GLU A 60 36.21 -5.43 -5.91
C GLU A 60 36.44 -5.07 -7.39
N ALA A 61 35.54 -5.52 -8.26
CA ALA A 61 35.53 -5.21 -9.68
C ALA A 61 34.13 -4.76 -10.10
N PRO A 62 33.81 -3.45 -10.01
CA PRO A 62 32.50 -2.94 -10.40
C PRO A 62 32.28 -3.13 -11.91
N THR A 63 31.22 -3.82 -12.28
CA THR A 63 30.83 -4.05 -13.68
C THR A 63 29.37 -3.67 -13.93
N LEU A 64 29.05 -3.36 -15.19
CA LEU A 64 27.68 -3.12 -15.65
C LEU A 64 27.13 -4.29 -16.48
N ASP A 65 27.85 -5.40 -16.53
CA ASP A 65 27.50 -6.58 -17.34
C ASP A 65 26.14 -7.17 -16.92
N ASN A 66 25.82 -7.13 -15.62
CA ASN A 66 24.52 -7.51 -15.10
C ASN A 66 23.37 -6.70 -15.73
N TYR A 67 23.60 -5.42 -16.05
CA TYR A 67 22.60 -4.57 -16.69
C TYR A 67 22.55 -4.77 -18.22
N PHE A 68 23.70 -4.98 -18.87
CA PHE A 68 23.75 -5.33 -20.29
C PHE A 68 23.09 -6.69 -20.58
N GLY A 69 23.13 -7.63 -19.63
CA GLY A 69 22.39 -8.89 -19.71
C GLY A 69 20.86 -8.70 -19.75
N LEU A 70 20.35 -7.61 -19.17
CA LEU A 70 18.92 -7.27 -19.14
C LEU A 70 18.41 -6.70 -20.48
N SER A 71 19.30 -6.27 -21.38
CA SER A 71 18.92 -5.65 -22.65
C SER A 71 18.40 -6.62 -23.71
N GLY A 72 17.92 -7.81 -23.29
CA GLY A 72 17.29 -8.81 -24.16
C GLY A 72 18.22 -9.88 -24.74
N LYS A 73 19.53 -9.90 -24.39
CA LYS A 73 20.45 -10.95 -24.85
C LYS A 73 20.27 -12.29 -24.13
N SER A 74 19.85 -12.26 -22.86
CA SER A 74 19.78 -13.46 -22.00
C SER A 74 18.36 -13.76 -21.52
N LEU A 75 17.59 -12.73 -21.16
CA LEU A 75 16.18 -12.87 -20.75
C LEU A 75 15.35 -11.69 -21.25
N PRO A 76 14.05 -11.88 -21.57
CA PRO A 76 13.10 -10.81 -21.89
C PRO A 76 12.67 -10.05 -20.61
N PHE A 77 13.64 -9.45 -19.92
CA PHE A 77 13.42 -8.76 -18.65
C PHE A 77 12.35 -7.66 -18.75
N PHE A 78 12.39 -6.87 -19.83
CA PHE A 78 11.45 -5.78 -20.05
C PHE A 78 10.00 -6.27 -20.17
N ASP A 79 9.76 -7.43 -20.79
CA ASP A 79 8.42 -8.00 -20.91
C ASP A 79 7.89 -8.45 -19.55
N PHE A 80 8.72 -9.10 -18.74
CA PHE A 80 8.34 -9.48 -17.37
C PHE A 80 8.08 -8.27 -16.47
N PHE A 81 8.92 -7.24 -16.60
CA PHE A 81 8.76 -5.99 -15.88
C PHE A 81 7.45 -5.29 -16.26
N LEU A 82 7.18 -5.13 -17.55
CA LEU A 82 5.94 -4.52 -18.04
C LEU A 82 4.71 -5.32 -17.64
N ASN A 83 4.73 -6.66 -17.77
CA ASN A 83 3.64 -7.52 -17.32
C ASN A 83 3.34 -7.35 -15.82
N SER A 84 4.39 -7.20 -15.01
CA SER A 84 4.26 -6.97 -13.56
C SER A 84 3.68 -5.59 -13.26
N VAL A 85 4.18 -4.53 -13.91
CA VAL A 85 3.68 -3.15 -13.74
C VAL A 85 2.23 -3.05 -14.15
N VAL A 86 1.88 -3.56 -15.34
CA VAL A 86 0.51 -3.54 -15.86
C VAL A 86 -0.42 -4.33 -14.93
N SER A 87 -0.01 -5.53 -14.49
CA SER A 87 -0.84 -6.34 -13.59
C SER A 87 -1.05 -5.64 -12.24
N CYS A 88 0.00 -5.07 -11.65
CA CYS A 88 -0.09 -4.35 -10.37
C CYS A 88 -1.01 -3.12 -10.45
N LEU A 89 -0.82 -2.27 -11.48
CA LEU A 89 -1.64 -1.08 -11.69
C LEU A 89 -3.10 -1.46 -11.95
N THR A 90 -3.34 -2.46 -12.79
CA THR A 90 -4.69 -2.93 -13.11
C THR A 90 -5.38 -3.46 -11.85
N THR A 91 -4.70 -4.31 -11.07
CA THR A 91 -5.22 -4.78 -9.78
C THR A 91 -5.52 -3.63 -8.82
N ALA A 92 -4.65 -2.63 -8.72
CA ALA A 92 -4.86 -1.48 -7.84
C ALA A 92 -6.10 -0.68 -8.25
N VAL A 93 -6.24 -0.36 -9.54
CA VAL A 93 -7.39 0.38 -10.08
C VAL A 93 -8.69 -0.39 -9.85
N ILE A 94 -8.72 -1.68 -10.19
CA ILE A 94 -9.90 -2.53 -9.98
C ILE A 94 -10.26 -2.61 -8.49
N SER A 95 -9.27 -2.87 -7.64
CA SER A 95 -9.47 -2.98 -6.19
C SER A 95 -10.05 -1.71 -5.59
N VAL A 96 -9.53 -0.53 -5.95
CA VAL A 96 -10.04 0.76 -5.47
C VAL A 96 -11.45 1.03 -6.01
N THR A 97 -11.69 0.73 -7.28
CA THR A 97 -13.00 0.94 -7.92
C THR A 97 -14.09 0.10 -7.25
N ILE A 98 -13.79 -1.13 -6.87
CA ILE A 98 -14.71 -2.01 -6.15
C ILE A 98 -14.78 -1.63 -4.65
N ALA A 99 -13.65 -1.28 -4.06
CA ALA A 99 -13.57 -0.95 -2.63
C ALA A 99 -14.32 0.34 -2.29
N THR A 100 -14.31 1.34 -3.16
CA THR A 100 -14.93 2.65 -2.93
C THR A 100 -16.44 2.56 -2.63
N PRO A 101 -17.29 1.95 -3.48
CA PRO A 101 -18.71 1.81 -3.18
C PRO A 101 -18.99 0.88 -2.00
N ALA A 102 -18.21 -0.19 -1.82
CA ALA A 102 -18.34 -1.10 -0.68
C ALA A 102 -18.04 -0.39 0.66
N ALA A 103 -16.96 0.40 0.69
CA ALA A 103 -16.58 1.22 1.83
C ALA A 103 -17.59 2.32 2.11
N TYR A 104 -18.09 3.00 1.07
CA TYR A 104 -19.13 4.01 1.21
C TYR A 104 -20.42 3.44 1.82
N ALA A 105 -20.83 2.26 1.34
CA ALA A 105 -21.96 1.53 1.91
C ALA A 105 -21.71 1.16 3.38
N LEU A 106 -20.53 0.63 3.72
CA LEU A 106 -20.20 0.26 5.11
C LEU A 106 -20.12 1.47 6.06
N SER A 107 -19.65 2.61 5.56
CA SER A 107 -19.52 3.84 6.33
C SER A 107 -20.88 4.51 6.58
N ARG A 108 -21.67 4.68 5.52
CA ARG A 108 -22.87 5.54 5.53
C ARG A 108 -24.20 4.79 5.65
N ALA A 109 -24.24 3.48 5.39
CA ALA A 109 -25.50 2.74 5.48
C ALA A 109 -25.94 2.55 6.94
N LYS A 110 -27.23 2.74 7.17
CA LYS A 110 -27.89 2.63 8.47
C LYS A 110 -28.40 1.20 8.71
N PHE A 111 -27.51 0.21 8.75
CA PHE A 111 -27.88 -1.17 9.10
C PHE A 111 -27.20 -1.66 10.37
N LYS A 112 -27.90 -2.51 11.13
CA LYS A 112 -27.54 -2.91 12.51
C LYS A 112 -26.17 -3.62 12.63
N LEU A 113 -25.72 -4.29 11.57
CA LEU A 113 -24.51 -5.14 11.57
C LEU A 113 -23.28 -4.49 10.92
N ARG A 114 -23.29 -3.19 10.62
CA ARG A 114 -22.18 -2.52 9.89
C ARG A 114 -20.80 -2.68 10.53
N GLY A 115 -20.75 -2.61 11.87
CA GLY A 115 -19.52 -2.80 12.63
C GLY A 115 -19.03 -4.24 12.54
N THR A 116 -19.93 -5.20 12.80
CA THR A 116 -19.64 -6.64 12.71
C THR A 116 -19.14 -7.05 11.33
N VAL A 117 -19.77 -6.57 10.25
CA VAL A 117 -19.33 -6.85 8.87
C VAL A 117 -17.94 -6.27 8.62
N SER A 118 -17.68 -5.03 9.06
CA SER A 118 -16.37 -4.38 8.89
C SER A 118 -15.26 -5.14 9.63
N TYR A 119 -15.51 -5.57 10.88
CA TYR A 119 -14.55 -6.38 11.64
C TYR A 119 -14.40 -7.79 11.09
N ALA A 120 -15.48 -8.40 10.57
CA ALA A 120 -15.41 -9.72 9.94
C ALA A 120 -14.50 -9.68 8.71
N ILE A 121 -14.60 -8.64 7.86
CA ILE A 121 -13.71 -8.45 6.70
C ILE A 121 -12.23 -8.42 7.13
N LEU A 122 -11.91 -7.75 8.25
CA LEU A 122 -10.56 -7.74 8.81
C LEU A 122 -10.12 -9.11 9.32
N ILE A 123 -10.99 -9.83 10.03
CA ILE A 123 -10.69 -11.17 10.56
C ILE A 123 -10.39 -12.13 9.42
N PHE A 124 -11.19 -12.10 8.34
CA PHE A 124 -10.93 -12.91 7.15
C PHE A 124 -9.59 -12.60 6.48
N ARG A 125 -9.09 -11.35 6.58
CA ARG A 125 -7.77 -10.95 6.07
C ARG A 125 -6.62 -11.53 6.90
N MET A 126 -6.84 -11.83 8.18
CA MET A 126 -5.83 -12.46 9.05
C MET A 126 -5.72 -13.97 8.83
N LEU A 127 -6.63 -14.57 8.07
CA LEU A 127 -6.47 -15.97 7.66
C LEU A 127 -5.18 -16.14 6.85
N PRO A 128 -4.42 -17.20 7.11
CA PRO A 128 -3.17 -17.43 6.41
C PRO A 128 -3.44 -17.67 4.93
N MET A 129 -2.76 -16.90 4.06
CA MET A 129 -2.97 -16.90 2.61
C MET A 129 -2.88 -18.30 1.99
N ILE A 130 -2.02 -19.16 2.55
CA ILE A 130 -1.81 -20.54 2.09
C ILE A 130 -3.11 -21.38 2.13
N VAL A 131 -4.00 -21.15 3.10
CA VAL A 131 -5.26 -21.90 3.24
C VAL A 131 -6.25 -21.51 2.13
N LEU A 132 -6.20 -20.26 1.69
CA LEU A 132 -7.06 -19.74 0.63
C LEU A 132 -6.48 -19.97 -0.77
N LEU A 133 -5.21 -20.33 -0.88
CA LEU A 133 -4.55 -20.57 -2.16
C LEU A 133 -5.10 -21.80 -2.88
N ALA A 134 -5.30 -22.92 -2.16
CA ALA A 134 -5.86 -24.14 -2.72
C ALA A 134 -7.26 -23.95 -3.35
N PRO A 135 -8.26 -23.36 -2.66
CA PRO A 135 -9.56 -23.13 -3.27
C PRO A 135 -9.51 -22.12 -4.42
N LEU A 136 -8.69 -21.07 -4.31
CA LEU A 136 -8.51 -20.13 -5.41
C LEU A 136 -7.89 -20.79 -6.66
N TYR A 137 -6.90 -21.66 -6.47
CA TYR A 137 -6.28 -22.42 -7.55
C TYR A 137 -7.32 -23.28 -8.29
N LEU A 138 -8.17 -24.00 -7.57
CA LEU A 138 -9.24 -24.81 -8.18
C LEU A 138 -10.25 -23.95 -8.93
N LEU A 139 -10.61 -22.77 -8.41
CA LEU A 139 -11.50 -21.82 -9.12
C LEU A 139 -10.87 -21.35 -10.43
N LEU A 140 -9.60 -20.95 -10.42
CA LEU A 140 -8.89 -20.49 -11.62
C LEU A 140 -8.66 -21.63 -12.63
N LEU A 141 -8.38 -22.85 -12.15
CA LEU A 141 -8.28 -24.06 -12.97
C LEU A 141 -9.59 -24.33 -13.71
N ASN A 142 -10.71 -24.38 -12.98
CA ASN A 142 -12.02 -24.64 -13.56
C ASN A 142 -12.47 -23.54 -14.51
N ALA A 143 -12.08 -22.30 -14.24
CA ALA A 143 -12.35 -21.16 -15.11
C ALA A 143 -11.43 -21.11 -16.34
N ARG A 144 -10.39 -21.95 -16.44
CA ARG A 144 -9.33 -21.92 -17.46
C ARG A 144 -8.55 -20.59 -17.48
N LEU A 145 -8.36 -19.99 -16.31
CA LEU A 145 -7.61 -18.74 -16.11
C LEU A 145 -6.21 -18.97 -15.53
N LEU A 146 -5.79 -20.22 -15.36
CA LEU A 146 -4.42 -20.51 -14.94
C LEU A 146 -3.39 -19.99 -15.95
N ASP A 147 -2.23 -19.59 -15.45
CA ASP A 147 -1.12 -19.02 -16.22
C ASP A 147 -1.51 -17.81 -17.10
N SER A 148 -2.57 -17.10 -16.72
CA SER A 148 -3.02 -15.89 -17.41
C SER A 148 -2.87 -14.64 -16.53
N SER A 149 -2.53 -13.50 -17.15
CA SER A 149 -2.47 -12.21 -16.45
C SER A 149 -3.80 -11.84 -15.80
N PHE A 150 -4.92 -12.24 -16.42
CA PHE A 150 -6.26 -12.00 -15.87
C PHE A 150 -6.51 -12.82 -14.60
N GLY A 151 -6.17 -14.10 -14.58
CA GLY A 151 -6.28 -14.94 -13.39
C GLY A 151 -5.44 -14.42 -12.22
N LEU A 152 -4.24 -13.92 -12.52
CA LEU A 152 -3.35 -13.28 -11.56
C LEU A 152 -3.95 -11.97 -11.00
N ILE A 153 -4.51 -11.11 -11.85
CA ILE A 153 -5.19 -9.87 -11.43
C ILE A 153 -6.37 -10.19 -10.52
N VAL A 154 -7.20 -11.18 -10.87
CA VAL A 154 -8.35 -11.62 -10.06
C VAL A 154 -7.90 -12.15 -8.71
N GLY A 155 -6.85 -12.97 -8.68
CA GLY A 155 -6.28 -13.51 -7.44
C GLY A 155 -5.79 -12.41 -6.52
N PHE A 156 -4.95 -11.49 -7.02
CA PHE A 156 -4.45 -10.37 -6.22
C PHE A 156 -5.57 -9.43 -5.75
N THR A 157 -6.55 -9.16 -6.61
CA THR A 157 -7.73 -8.36 -6.24
C THR A 157 -8.48 -9.03 -5.09
N THR A 158 -8.76 -10.33 -5.18
CA THR A 158 -9.49 -11.09 -4.15
C THR A 158 -8.83 -10.98 -2.77
N PHE A 159 -7.50 -11.10 -2.71
CA PHE A 159 -6.75 -10.99 -1.46
C PHE A 159 -6.56 -9.56 -0.97
N GLY A 160 -6.42 -8.61 -1.89
CA GLY A 160 -6.21 -7.19 -1.58
C GLY A 160 -7.51 -6.46 -1.20
N LEU A 161 -8.66 -6.91 -1.70
CA LEU A 161 -9.96 -6.27 -1.54
C LEU A 161 -10.35 -6.00 -0.07
N PRO A 162 -10.24 -6.96 0.87
CA PRO A 162 -10.57 -6.71 2.27
C PRO A 162 -9.82 -5.52 2.86
N PHE A 163 -8.52 -5.42 2.56
CA PHE A 163 -7.69 -4.32 3.02
C PHE A 163 -8.04 -3.02 2.29
N ALA A 164 -8.25 -3.05 0.98
CA ALA A 164 -8.64 -1.88 0.20
C ALA A 164 -9.98 -1.29 0.67
N VAL A 165 -11.00 -2.14 0.92
CA VAL A 165 -12.29 -1.73 1.47
C VAL A 165 -12.12 -1.08 2.84
N TRP A 166 -11.32 -1.69 3.71
CA TRP A 166 -11.11 -1.15 5.05
C TRP A 166 -10.35 0.18 5.04
N MET A 167 -9.32 0.30 4.19
CA MET A 167 -8.59 1.54 3.98
C MET A 167 -9.49 2.64 3.40
N MET A 168 -10.27 2.35 2.36
CA MET A 168 -11.21 3.33 1.81
C MET A 168 -12.27 3.73 2.85
N LYS A 169 -12.70 2.79 3.70
CA LYS A 169 -13.63 3.08 4.79
C LYS A 169 -13.02 4.07 5.79
N SER A 170 -11.76 3.91 6.19
CA SER A 170 -11.12 4.83 7.13
C SER A 170 -11.00 6.25 6.55
N PHE A 171 -10.73 6.39 5.26
CA PHE A 171 -10.74 7.68 4.57
C PHE A 171 -12.14 8.30 4.50
N ILE A 172 -13.17 7.53 4.13
CA ILE A 172 -14.56 8.04 4.06
C ILE A 172 -15.09 8.41 5.45
N ASP A 173 -14.76 7.63 6.48
CA ASP A 173 -15.13 7.92 7.88
C ASP A 173 -14.49 9.20 8.40
N ALA A 174 -13.32 9.60 7.88
CA ALA A 174 -12.65 10.84 8.26
C ALA A 174 -13.32 12.11 7.68
N VAL A 175 -14.12 11.97 6.61
CA VAL A 175 -14.87 13.09 6.02
C VAL A 175 -16.16 13.34 6.82
N PRO A 176 -16.38 14.56 7.35
CA PRO A 176 -17.60 14.90 8.08
C PRO A 176 -18.86 14.73 7.21
N ILE A 177 -19.96 14.26 7.80
CA ILE A 177 -21.20 13.98 7.07
C ILE A 177 -21.85 15.25 6.50
N GLU A 178 -21.59 16.39 7.14
CA GLU A 178 -22.09 17.71 6.78
C GLU A 178 -21.65 18.11 5.37
N VAL A 179 -20.44 17.70 4.95
CA VAL A 179 -19.93 17.93 3.59
C VAL A 179 -20.77 17.17 2.55
N GLU A 180 -21.18 15.94 2.87
CA GLU A 180 -22.05 15.16 1.99
C GLU A 180 -23.48 15.71 1.96
N GLU A 181 -23.97 16.25 3.07
CA GLU A 181 -25.29 16.87 3.14
C GLU A 181 -25.34 18.17 2.34
N ALA A 182 -24.31 19.02 2.43
CA ALA A 182 -24.16 20.21 1.61
C ALA A 182 -24.16 19.88 0.11
N ALA A 183 -23.37 18.87 -0.31
CA ALA A 183 -23.38 18.39 -1.68
C ALA A 183 -24.76 17.92 -2.15
N ARG A 184 -25.56 17.31 -1.27
CA ARG A 184 -26.92 16.91 -1.62
C ARG A 184 -27.88 18.09 -1.74
N VAL A 185 -27.67 19.16 -0.97
CA VAL A 185 -28.40 20.43 -1.12
C VAL A 185 -28.05 21.09 -2.45
N ASP A 186 -26.79 21.00 -2.88
CA ASP A 186 -26.32 21.48 -4.20
C ASP A 186 -26.81 20.63 -5.39
N GLY A 187 -27.64 19.61 -5.15
CA GLY A 187 -28.28 18.79 -6.19
C GLY A 187 -27.50 17.55 -6.62
N TYR A 188 -26.38 17.22 -5.97
CA TYR A 188 -25.62 16.01 -6.29
C TYR A 188 -26.36 14.74 -5.85
N ARG A 189 -26.37 13.72 -6.73
CA ARG A 189 -26.95 12.40 -6.42
C ARG A 189 -26.02 11.60 -5.50
N ARG A 190 -26.58 10.70 -4.70
CA ARG A 190 -25.85 9.92 -3.66
C ARG A 190 -24.57 9.21 -4.16
N TRP A 191 -24.57 8.71 -5.39
CA TRP A 191 -23.41 8.02 -5.98
C TRP A 191 -22.34 8.97 -6.54
N GLN A 192 -22.67 10.25 -6.75
CA GLN A 192 -21.74 11.29 -7.20
C GLN A 192 -20.96 11.89 -6.04
N VAL A 193 -21.52 11.87 -4.83
CA VAL A 193 -20.94 12.47 -3.61
C VAL A 193 -19.49 12.02 -3.35
N PRO A 194 -19.12 10.74 -3.46
CA PRO A 194 -17.74 10.29 -3.23
C PRO A 194 -16.72 10.81 -4.26
N PHE A 195 -17.18 11.32 -5.42
CA PHE A 195 -16.32 11.76 -6.53
C PHE A 195 -16.27 13.28 -6.68
N ILE A 196 -16.84 14.02 -5.72
CA ILE A 196 -16.82 15.48 -5.74
C ILE A 196 -15.39 15.94 -5.47
N LYS A 197 -14.83 16.68 -6.44
CA LYS A 197 -13.54 17.35 -6.29
C LYS A 197 -13.71 18.46 -5.26
N SER A 198 -12.84 18.52 -4.25
CA SER A 198 -12.84 19.51 -3.17
C SER A 198 -12.48 20.92 -3.66
N SER A 199 -13.28 21.48 -4.57
CA SER A 199 -13.08 22.81 -5.16
C SER A 199 -13.96 23.89 -4.55
N CYS A 200 -14.73 23.61 -3.50
CA CYS A 200 -15.33 24.66 -2.68
C CYS A 200 -14.34 25.11 -1.61
N HIS A 201 -13.62 26.19 -1.92
CA HIS A 201 -13.08 27.13 -0.95
C HIS A 201 -14.01 28.34 -0.88
#